data_AF-A0A953LQ13-F1
#
_entry.id   AF-A0A953LQ13-F1
#
_cell.length_a   1.000
_cell.length_b   1.000
_cell.length_c   1.000
_cell.angle_alpha   90.00
_cell.angle_beta   90.00
_cell.angle_gamma   90.00
#
_symmetry.space_group_name_H-M   'P 1'
#
loop_
_entity.id
_entity.type
_entity.pdbx_description
1 polymer ?
#
loop_
_entity_poly.entity_id
_entity_poly.type
_entity_poly.pdbx_seq_one_letter_code
_entity_poly.pdbx_strand_id
1 'polypeptide(L)'
;MNYFRTAMLLAGLTALFMGVGFLVGGQSGALLALIVAAGMNFFAYWNSDRMVLSMHGAQEIDERIAPDLFRMVRELANRAGLPMPKVYLMDNPQPNAFATGRNPEHAAVAATTGLLNSLTREEVAGVIAHELAHIKSYDTLTMTITATFAGAISMLANFALFFGGSRDNNGMGIIGRLALMILAPIAAMIVQMAISRTREYAADRLGGQIVGQPLHLASALE
;
A
#
# COMPACT_ATOMS: atom_id res chain seq x y z
N MET A 1 -0.38 11.67 14.58
CA MET A 1 0.47 11.60 13.37
C MET A 1 1.92 11.86 13.77
N ASN A 2 2.86 10.98 13.42
CA ASN A 2 4.28 11.32 13.56
C ASN A 2 4.83 11.62 12.15
N TYR A 3 4.48 12.79 11.62
CA TYR A 3 4.87 13.27 10.28
C TYR A 3 6.37 13.09 10.00
N PHE A 4 7.17 13.19 11.06
CA PHE A 4 8.61 12.92 11.04
C PHE A 4 8.97 11.52 10.54
N ARG A 5 8.24 10.47 10.96
CA ARG A 5 8.52 9.08 10.55
C ARG A 5 8.13 8.84 9.09
N THR A 6 7.00 9.37 8.65
CA THR A 6 6.60 9.31 7.23
C THR A 6 7.59 10.07 6.36
N ALA A 7 7.99 11.28 6.76
CA ALA A 7 9.02 12.05 6.06
C ALA A 7 10.35 11.30 5.97
N MET A 8 10.77 10.62 7.04
CA MET A 8 11.99 9.80 7.07
C MET A 8 11.91 8.60 6.13
N LEU A 9 10.77 7.91 6.06
CA LEU A 9 10.56 6.80 5.12
C LEU A 9 10.61 7.28 3.68
N LEU A 10 9.91 8.38 3.37
CA LEU A 10 9.91 8.96 2.02
C LEU A 10 11.31 9.44 1.63
N ALA A 11 12.03 10.07 2.56
CA ALA A 11 13.42 10.48 2.35
C ALA A 11 14.34 9.27 2.11
N GLY A 12 14.21 8.21 2.91
CA GLY A 12 14.99 6.98 2.76
C GLY A 12 14.73 6.26 1.44
N LEU A 13 13.46 6.12 1.04
CA LEU A 13 13.08 5.51 -0.25
C LEU A 13 13.52 6.36 -1.43
N THR A 14 13.42 7.69 -1.33
CA THR A 14 13.93 8.63 -2.34
C THR A 14 15.45 8.54 -2.46
N ALA A 15 16.17 8.51 -1.33
CA ALA A 15 17.62 8.36 -1.31
C ALA A 15 18.07 7.02 -1.92
N LEU A 16 17.37 5.92 -1.61
CA LEU A 16 17.62 4.62 -2.22
C LEU A 16 17.37 4.66 -3.74
N PHE A 17 16.27 5.25 -4.18
CA PHE A 17 15.93 5.40 -5.59
C PHE A 17 16.96 6.24 -6.37
N MET A 18 17.40 7.35 -5.78
CA MET A 18 18.49 8.18 -6.32
C MET A 18 19.82 7.44 -6.34
N GLY A 19 20.12 6.66 -5.30
CA GLY A 19 21.31 5.81 -5.22
C GLY A 19 21.34 4.80 -6.36
N VAL A 20 20.23 4.10 -6.60
CA VAL A 20 20.11 3.19 -7.76
C VAL A 20 20.26 3.96 -9.08
N GLY A 21 19.61 5.12 -9.23
CA GLY A 21 19.77 5.98 -10.41
C GLY A 21 21.22 6.41 -10.66
N PHE A 22 21.96 6.73 -9.59
CA PHE A 22 23.37 7.08 -9.65
C PHE A 22 24.23 5.90 -10.12
N LEU A 23 23.98 4.70 -9.59
CA LEU A 23 24.75 3.51 -9.95
C LEU A 23 24.53 3.10 -11.41
N VAL A 24 23.35 3.39 -11.97
CA VAL A 24 23.01 3.09 -13.37
C VAL A 24 23.54 4.15 -14.33
N GLY A 25 23.35 5.43 -14.04
CA GLY A 25 23.58 6.53 -14.98
C GLY A 25 24.42 7.69 -14.46
N GLY A 26 25.14 7.51 -13.36
CA GLY A 26 25.92 8.56 -12.71
C GLY A 26 25.06 9.73 -12.21
N GLN A 27 25.64 10.93 -12.19
CA GLN A 27 24.95 12.13 -11.69
C GLN A 27 23.68 12.47 -12.49
N SER A 28 23.69 12.25 -13.81
CA SER A 28 22.53 12.44 -14.68
C SER A 28 21.42 11.43 -14.39
N GLY A 29 21.78 10.17 -14.14
CA GLY A 29 20.84 9.12 -13.72
C GLY A 29 20.20 9.41 -12.37
N ALA A 30 20.96 9.94 -11.41
CA ALA A 30 20.44 10.35 -10.11
C ALA A 30 19.45 11.52 -10.20
N LEU A 31 19.75 12.52 -11.05
CA LEU A 31 18.85 13.67 -11.26
C LEU A 31 17.56 13.24 -11.98
N LEU A 32 17.66 12.39 -13.00
CA LEU A 32 16.50 11.83 -13.68
C LEU A 32 15.64 11.01 -12.71
N ALA A 33 16.28 10.16 -11.90
CA ALA A 33 15.60 9.36 -10.87
C ALA A 33 14.88 10.25 -9.85
N LEU A 34 15.48 11.37 -9.43
CA LEU A 34 14.83 12.33 -8.54
C LEU A 34 13.60 12.98 -9.17
N ILE A 35 13.69 13.42 -10.44
CA ILE A 35 12.56 14.02 -11.16
C ILE A 35 11.43 13.01 -11.33
N VAL A 36 11.76 11.78 -11.72
CA VAL A 36 10.80 10.68 -11.88
C VAL A 36 10.18 10.31 -10.54
N ALA A 37 10.96 10.21 -9.47
CA ALA A 37 10.45 9.95 -8.12
C ALA A 37 9.50 11.06 -7.66
N ALA A 38 9.84 12.34 -7.86
CA ALA A 38 8.98 13.47 -7.52
C ALA A 38 7.66 13.44 -8.31
N GLY A 39 7.75 13.18 -9.63
CA GLY A 39 6.57 13.03 -10.49
C GLY A 39 5.68 11.85 -10.09
N MET A 40 6.27 10.69 -9.79
CA MET A 40 5.53 9.52 -9.31
C MET A 40 4.89 9.75 -7.94
N ASN A 41 5.56 10.43 -7.02
CA ASN A 41 4.98 10.76 -5.71
C ASN A 41 3.78 11.69 -5.84
N PHE A 42 3.90 12.72 -6.68
CA PHE A 42 2.80 13.63 -6.98
C PHE A 42 1.65 12.85 -7.63
N PHE A 43 1.93 12.03 -8.64
CA PHE A 43 0.91 11.22 -9.29
C PHE A 43 0.22 10.24 -8.34
N ALA A 44 0.99 9.53 -7.50
CA ALA A 44 0.49 8.57 -6.52
C ALA A 44 -0.35 9.25 -5.42
N TYR A 45 -0.01 10.46 -5.00
CA TYR A 45 -0.82 11.19 -4.02
C TYR A 45 -2.25 11.48 -4.55
N TRP A 46 -2.39 11.79 -5.84
CA TRP A 46 -3.69 12.11 -6.45
C TRP A 46 -4.44 10.92 -7.06
N ASN A 47 -3.75 9.84 -7.42
CA ASN A 47 -4.35 8.69 -8.15
C ASN A 47 -4.13 7.34 -7.46
N SER A 48 -3.63 7.31 -6.22
CA SER A 48 -3.32 6.09 -5.47
C SER A 48 -4.48 5.11 -5.41
N ASP A 49 -5.67 5.63 -5.09
CA ASP A 49 -6.90 4.86 -5.01
C ASP A 49 -7.26 4.24 -6.36
N ARG A 50 -7.34 5.04 -7.42
CA ARG A 50 -7.73 4.57 -8.76
C ARG A 50 -6.73 3.57 -9.34
N MET A 51 -5.43 3.77 -9.10
CA MET A 51 -4.40 2.89 -9.63
C MET A 51 -4.47 1.50 -9.01
N VAL A 52 -4.52 1.40 -7.67
CA VAL A 52 -4.60 0.11 -6.98
C VAL A 52 -5.91 -0.61 -7.33
N LEU A 53 -7.03 0.11 -7.35
CA LEU A 53 -8.34 -0.48 -7.66
C LEU A 53 -8.44 -0.97 -9.11
N SER A 54 -7.90 -0.21 -10.07
CA SER A 54 -7.92 -0.61 -11.48
C SER A 54 -6.99 -1.80 -11.78
N MET A 55 -5.83 -1.89 -11.13
CA MET A 55 -4.92 -3.05 -11.25
C MET A 55 -5.58 -4.35 -10.81
N HIS A 56 -6.51 -4.25 -9.87
CA HIS A 56 -7.20 -5.38 -9.27
C HIS A 56 -8.57 -5.69 -9.89
N GLY A 57 -8.99 -4.95 -10.93
CA GLY A 57 -10.30 -5.12 -11.55
C GLY A 57 -11.45 -4.87 -10.57
N ALA A 58 -11.23 -4.04 -9.55
CA ALA A 58 -12.18 -3.80 -8.48
C ALA A 58 -13.42 -3.07 -9.02
N GLN A 59 -14.60 -3.60 -8.75
CA GLN A 59 -15.87 -3.02 -9.17
C GLN A 59 -16.47 -2.22 -8.02
N GLU A 60 -16.77 -0.94 -8.24
CA GLU A 60 -17.45 -0.12 -7.25
C GLU A 60 -18.86 -0.69 -7.03
N ILE A 61 -19.20 -0.99 -5.78
CA ILE A 61 -20.49 -1.54 -5.39
C ILE A 61 -21.32 -0.50 -4.66
N ASP A 62 -22.64 -0.65 -4.78
CA ASP A 62 -23.63 0.12 -4.04
C ASP A 62 -24.55 -0.82 -3.23
N GLU A 63 -25.55 -0.23 -2.57
CA GLU A 63 -26.54 -0.97 -1.78
C GLU A 63 -27.41 -1.92 -2.64
N ARG A 64 -27.36 -1.83 -3.97
CA ARG A 64 -28.11 -2.71 -4.90
C ARG A 64 -27.29 -3.92 -5.34
N ILE A 65 -25.97 -3.73 -5.54
CA ILE A 65 -25.08 -4.80 -6.04
C ILE A 65 -24.69 -5.76 -4.92
N ALA A 66 -24.23 -5.24 -3.79
CA ALA A 66 -23.77 -6.05 -2.65
C ALA A 66 -24.27 -5.41 -1.34
N PRO A 67 -25.58 -5.51 -1.06
CA PRO A 67 -26.23 -4.81 0.03
C PRO A 67 -25.59 -5.08 1.40
N ASP A 68 -25.20 -6.33 1.67
CA ASP A 68 -24.74 -6.71 3.00
C ASP A 68 -23.35 -6.14 3.32
N LEU A 69 -22.42 -6.17 2.36
CA LEU A 69 -21.11 -5.53 2.49
C LEU A 69 -21.26 -4.01 2.57
N PHE A 70 -22.07 -3.40 1.69
CA PHE A 70 -22.28 -1.96 1.68
C PHE A 70 -22.86 -1.45 3.00
N ARG A 71 -23.89 -2.14 3.54
CA ARG A 71 -24.49 -1.81 4.84
C ARG A 71 -23.50 -1.99 5.99
N MET A 72 -22.72 -3.07 5.99
CA MET A 72 -21.69 -3.32 7.00
C MET A 72 -20.64 -2.20 7.01
N VAL A 73 -20.10 -1.82 5.86
CA VAL A 73 -19.13 -0.72 5.76
C VAL A 73 -19.76 0.59 6.24
N ARG A 74 -21.02 0.88 5.88
CA ARG A 74 -21.75 2.07 6.34
C ARG A 74 -21.90 2.11 7.85
N GLU A 75 -22.30 1.00 8.47
CA GLU A 75 -22.46 0.89 9.91
C GLU A 75 -21.12 1.09 10.64
N LEU A 76 -20.06 0.43 10.18
CA LEU A 76 -18.74 0.51 10.80
C LEU A 76 -18.09 1.90 10.58
N ALA A 77 -18.25 2.50 9.40
CA ALA A 77 -17.77 3.87 9.13
C ALA A 77 -18.46 4.89 10.04
N ASN A 78 -19.79 4.76 10.22
CA ASN A 78 -20.55 5.60 11.15
C ASN A 78 -20.05 5.44 12.60
N ARG A 79 -19.82 4.20 13.07
CA ARG A 79 -19.24 3.95 14.40
C ARG A 79 -17.83 4.52 14.54
N ALA A 80 -17.06 4.51 13.47
CA ALA A 80 -15.72 5.09 13.42
C ALA A 80 -15.75 6.63 13.34
N GLY A 81 -16.89 7.26 13.07
CA GLY A 81 -16.99 8.70 12.82
C GLY A 81 -16.31 9.11 11.52
N LEU A 82 -16.34 8.24 10.51
CA LEU A 82 -15.77 8.47 9.19
C LEU A 82 -16.88 8.79 8.17
N PRO A 83 -16.60 9.60 7.14
CA PRO A 83 -17.46 9.66 5.96
C PRO A 83 -17.51 8.26 5.31
N MET A 84 -18.61 7.97 4.61
CA MET A 84 -18.77 6.69 3.92
C MET A 84 -17.68 6.54 2.84
N PRO A 85 -16.75 5.58 2.97
CA PRO A 85 -15.78 5.33 1.92
C PRO A 85 -16.47 4.68 0.73
N LYS A 86 -15.85 4.79 -0.45
CA LYS A 86 -16.26 3.98 -1.59
C LYS A 86 -16.02 2.52 -1.29
N VAL A 87 -16.91 1.65 -1.73
CA VAL A 87 -16.79 0.20 -1.49
C VAL A 87 -16.61 -0.51 -2.81
N TYR A 88 -15.64 -1.42 -2.84
CA TYR A 88 -15.34 -2.20 -4.03
C TYR A 88 -15.38 -3.69 -3.74
N LEU A 89 -15.84 -4.44 -4.73
CA LEU A 89 -15.79 -5.89 -4.75
C LEU A 89 -14.83 -6.33 -5.85
N MET A 90 -13.92 -7.22 -5.50
CA MET A 90 -12.98 -7.83 -6.44
C MET A 90 -13.36 -9.28 -6.66
N ASP A 91 -13.59 -9.67 -7.92
CA ASP A 91 -13.79 -11.08 -8.24
C ASP A 91 -12.45 -11.83 -8.23
N ASN A 92 -12.11 -12.36 -7.07
CA ASN A 92 -10.88 -13.10 -6.83
C ASN A 92 -11.12 -14.14 -5.73
N PRO A 93 -10.87 -15.43 -5.98
CA PRO A 93 -11.06 -16.49 -4.98
C PRO A 93 -10.06 -16.43 -3.82
N GLN A 94 -8.95 -15.70 -3.94
CA GLN A 94 -8.02 -15.52 -2.83
C GLN A 94 -8.58 -14.53 -1.80
N PRO A 95 -8.74 -14.94 -0.52
CA PRO A 95 -9.21 -14.05 0.53
C PRO A 95 -8.30 -12.84 0.73
N ASN A 96 -8.85 -11.64 0.56
CA ASN A 96 -8.14 -10.39 0.81
C ASN A 96 -9.13 -9.23 1.04
N ALA A 97 -8.70 -8.23 1.81
CA ALA A 97 -9.36 -6.94 1.95
C ALA A 97 -8.28 -5.85 2.16
N PHE A 98 -8.56 -4.63 1.72
CA PHE A 98 -7.66 -3.50 1.99
C PHE A 98 -8.40 -2.17 1.92
N ALA A 99 -7.88 -1.17 2.62
CA ALA A 99 -8.24 0.23 2.47
C ALA A 99 -7.18 1.04 1.70
N THR A 100 -7.65 2.01 0.91
CA THR A 100 -6.81 2.98 0.21
C THR A 100 -7.44 4.37 0.22
N GLY A 101 -6.70 5.35 -0.28
CA GLY A 101 -7.12 6.74 -0.35
C GLY A 101 -6.21 7.70 0.40
N ARG A 102 -6.27 8.97 -0.01
CA ARG A 102 -5.39 10.05 0.47
C ARG A 102 -5.80 10.66 1.81
N ASN A 103 -7.08 10.59 2.13
CA ASN A 103 -7.70 11.07 3.37
C ASN A 103 -9.07 10.39 3.55
N PRO A 104 -9.69 10.46 4.75
CA PRO A 104 -11.00 9.88 5.01
C PRO A 104 -12.07 10.26 3.98
N GLU A 105 -12.09 11.50 3.51
CA GLU A 105 -13.08 12.01 2.54
C GLU A 105 -12.91 11.42 1.14
N HIS A 106 -11.73 10.88 0.83
CA HIS A 106 -11.38 10.26 -0.44
C HIS A 106 -10.82 8.85 -0.20
N ALA A 107 -11.49 8.09 0.67
CA ALA A 107 -11.12 6.73 1.01
C ALA A 107 -11.96 5.70 0.25
N ALA A 108 -11.36 4.53 0.05
CA ALA A 108 -12.01 3.36 -0.53
C ALA A 108 -11.64 2.11 0.28
N VAL A 109 -12.57 1.17 0.38
CA VAL A 109 -12.37 -0.16 0.96
C VAL A 109 -12.72 -1.19 -0.11
N ALA A 110 -11.85 -2.18 -0.29
CA ALA A 110 -12.06 -3.28 -1.22
C ALA A 110 -12.03 -4.61 -0.48
N ALA A 111 -12.88 -5.56 -0.89
CA ALA A 111 -12.87 -6.94 -0.42
C ALA A 111 -12.96 -7.89 -1.63
N THR A 112 -12.39 -9.09 -1.50
CA THR A 112 -12.49 -10.11 -2.54
C THR A 112 -13.69 -11.04 -2.33
N THR A 113 -14.21 -11.63 -3.40
CA THR A 113 -15.23 -12.69 -3.34
C THR A 113 -14.74 -13.88 -2.50
N GLY A 114 -13.46 -14.22 -2.58
CA GLY A 114 -12.82 -15.22 -1.72
C GLY A 114 -12.98 -14.93 -0.23
N LEU A 115 -12.70 -13.70 0.21
CA LEU A 115 -12.83 -13.31 1.62
C LEU A 115 -14.27 -13.47 2.11
N LEU A 116 -15.23 -12.94 1.34
CA LEU A 116 -16.65 -12.96 1.71
C LEU A 116 -17.24 -14.38 1.75
N ASN A 117 -16.68 -15.30 0.97
CA ASN A 117 -17.12 -16.70 0.94
C ASN A 117 -16.42 -17.56 2.00
N SER A 118 -15.23 -17.17 2.45
CA SER A 118 -14.43 -17.91 3.44
C SER A 118 -14.75 -17.54 4.88
N LEU A 119 -15.23 -16.33 5.13
CA LEU A 119 -15.43 -15.80 6.47
C LEU A 119 -16.92 -15.59 6.78
N THR A 120 -17.27 -15.70 8.05
CA THR A 120 -18.58 -15.30 8.57
C THR A 120 -18.76 -13.79 8.47
N ARG A 121 -20.02 -13.33 8.56
CA ARG A 121 -20.35 -11.90 8.52
C ARG A 121 -19.63 -11.13 9.62
N GLU A 122 -19.50 -11.73 10.79
CA GLU A 122 -18.84 -11.19 11.97
C GLU A 122 -17.34 -11.01 11.73
N GLU A 123 -16.68 -12.03 11.18
CA GLU A 123 -15.25 -12.00 10.84
C GLU A 123 -14.94 -10.98 9.76
N VAL A 124 -15.77 -10.92 8.70
CA VAL A 124 -15.66 -9.86 7.68
C VAL A 124 -15.80 -8.48 8.33
N ALA A 125 -16.75 -8.30 9.26
CA ALA A 125 -16.89 -7.03 9.97
C ALA A 125 -15.65 -6.68 10.79
N GLY A 126 -14.97 -7.67 11.38
CA GLY A 126 -13.68 -7.51 12.04
C GLY A 126 -12.60 -7.00 11.08
N VAL A 127 -12.43 -7.68 9.94
CA VAL A 127 -11.45 -7.30 8.90
C VAL A 127 -11.73 -5.90 8.35
N ILE A 128 -12.98 -5.59 8.00
CA ILE A 128 -13.37 -4.27 7.51
C ILE A 128 -13.16 -3.19 8.57
N ALA A 129 -13.44 -3.48 9.85
CA ALA A 129 -13.18 -2.53 10.93
C ALA A 129 -11.69 -2.23 11.11
N HIS A 130 -10.82 -3.23 10.92
CA HIS A 130 -9.37 -3.05 10.89
C HIS A 130 -8.95 -2.14 9.72
N GLU A 131 -9.48 -2.37 8.52
CA GLU A 131 -9.20 -1.51 7.36
C GLU A 131 -9.70 -0.06 7.53
N LEU A 132 -10.89 0.12 8.13
CA LEU A 132 -11.40 1.44 8.48
C LEU A 132 -10.53 2.14 9.55
N ALA A 133 -9.90 1.39 10.45
CA ALA A 133 -8.98 1.93 11.43
C ALA A 133 -7.73 2.54 10.76
N HIS A 134 -7.24 1.95 9.66
CA HIS A 134 -6.18 2.55 8.86
C HIS A 134 -6.61 3.85 8.19
N ILE A 135 -7.84 3.93 7.67
CA ILE A 135 -8.38 5.19 7.12
C ILE A 135 -8.45 6.27 8.20
N LYS A 136 -9.01 5.92 9.37
CA LYS A 136 -9.13 6.85 10.50
C LYS A 136 -7.79 7.35 11.02
N SER A 137 -6.76 6.51 10.93
CA SER A 137 -5.40 6.84 11.37
C SER A 137 -4.57 7.57 10.30
N TYR A 138 -5.12 7.75 9.09
CA TYR A 138 -4.44 8.30 7.91
C TYR A 138 -3.25 7.44 7.45
N ASP A 139 -3.37 6.13 7.63
CA ASP A 139 -2.30 5.16 7.37
C ASP A 139 -2.28 4.71 5.92
N THR A 140 -3.43 4.70 5.26
CA THR A 140 -3.64 4.27 3.87
C THR A 140 -2.72 4.98 2.88
N LEU A 141 -2.55 6.30 3.02
CA LEU A 141 -1.68 7.08 2.13
C LEU A 141 -0.22 6.67 2.29
N THR A 142 0.26 6.50 3.52
CA THR A 142 1.65 6.11 3.76
C THR A 142 1.91 4.71 3.21
N MET A 143 0.98 3.77 3.43
CA MET A 143 1.09 2.41 2.91
C MET A 143 1.11 2.39 1.37
N THR A 144 0.22 3.15 0.73
CA THR A 144 0.15 3.20 -0.73
C THR A 144 1.40 3.83 -1.36
N ILE A 145 1.90 4.92 -0.77
CA ILE A 145 3.16 5.52 -1.24
C ILE A 145 4.32 4.55 -1.06
N THR A 146 4.41 3.88 0.10
CA THR A 146 5.47 2.89 0.36
C THR A 146 5.45 1.75 -0.65
N ALA A 147 4.27 1.20 -0.96
CA ALA A 147 4.10 0.16 -1.98
C ALA A 147 4.50 0.65 -3.38
N THR A 148 4.17 1.90 -3.73
CA THR A 148 4.57 2.52 -5.01
C THR A 148 6.10 2.63 -5.12
N PHE A 149 6.79 3.03 -4.05
CA PHE A 149 8.26 3.06 -4.04
C PHE A 149 8.88 1.67 -4.15
N ALA A 150 8.34 0.65 -3.46
CA ALA A 150 8.82 -0.72 -3.59
C ALA A 150 8.68 -1.23 -5.04
N GLY A 151 7.55 -0.94 -5.70
CA GLY A 151 7.34 -1.21 -7.12
C GLY A 151 8.32 -0.45 -8.02
N ALA A 152 8.52 0.85 -7.77
CA ALA A 152 9.43 1.68 -8.55
C ALA A 152 10.90 1.23 -8.41
N ILE A 153 11.35 0.87 -7.21
CA ILE A 153 12.70 0.32 -6.95
C ILE A 153 12.87 -1.00 -7.71
N SER A 154 11.86 -1.87 -7.69
CA SER A 154 11.87 -3.12 -8.45
C SER A 154 11.92 -2.86 -9.95
N MET A 155 11.23 -1.84 -10.45
CA MET A 155 11.27 -1.43 -11.85
C MET A 155 12.66 -0.89 -12.24
N LEU A 156 13.30 -0.08 -11.40
CA LEU A 156 14.66 0.39 -11.63
C LEU A 156 15.67 -0.75 -11.62
N ALA A 157 15.55 -1.71 -10.70
CA ALA A 157 16.41 -2.88 -10.66
C ALA A 157 16.31 -3.68 -11.96
N ASN A 158 15.09 -3.91 -12.47
CA ASN A 158 14.87 -4.55 -13.77
C ASN A 158 15.42 -3.70 -14.93
N PHE A 159 15.18 -2.39 -14.95
CA PHE A 159 15.70 -1.51 -15.99
C PHE A 159 17.23 -1.50 -16.04
N ALA A 160 17.90 -1.51 -14.89
CA ALA A 160 19.36 -1.64 -14.80
C ALA A 160 19.88 -2.95 -15.40
N LEU A 161 19.13 -4.06 -15.26
CA LEU A 161 19.48 -5.35 -15.85
C LEU A 161 19.36 -5.35 -17.38
N PHE A 162 18.25 -4.83 -17.91
CA PHE A 162 17.94 -4.91 -19.34
C PHE A 162 18.57 -3.79 -20.19
N PHE A 163 18.74 -2.60 -19.62
CA PHE A 163 19.20 -1.40 -20.35
C PHE A 163 20.55 -0.84 -19.86
N GLY A 164 21.06 -1.29 -18.71
CA GLY A 164 22.40 -0.93 -18.20
C GLY A 164 23.57 -1.62 -18.91
N GLY A 165 23.33 -2.22 -20.09
CA GLY A 165 24.28 -3.01 -20.87
C GLY A 165 25.16 -2.22 -21.84
N SER A 166 25.36 -0.91 -21.65
CA SER A 166 26.36 -0.20 -22.47
C SER A 166 27.78 -0.63 -22.05
N ARG A 167 28.50 -1.20 -23.02
CA ARG A 167 29.76 -1.94 -22.88
C ARG A 167 30.95 -1.10 -22.40
N ASP A 168 30.81 0.20 -22.26
CA ASP A 168 31.91 1.07 -21.89
C ASP A 168 31.66 1.78 -20.57
N ASN A 169 32.47 1.38 -19.59
CA ASN A 169 33.00 2.27 -18.56
C ASN A 169 32.04 2.69 -17.41
N ASN A 170 31.55 1.72 -16.64
CA ASN A 170 31.14 2.00 -15.27
C ASN A 170 31.55 0.86 -14.33
N GLY A 171 32.29 1.19 -13.26
CA GLY A 171 33.05 0.26 -12.39
C GLY A 171 32.24 -0.79 -11.61
N MET A 172 30.97 -1.00 -11.94
CA MET A 172 30.12 -2.02 -11.34
C MET A 172 30.05 -3.23 -12.27
N GLY A 173 30.98 -4.17 -12.04
CA GLY A 173 31.00 -5.47 -12.73
C GLY A 173 29.73 -6.28 -12.50
N ILE A 174 29.60 -7.41 -13.21
CA ILE A 174 28.43 -8.30 -13.19
C ILE A 174 28.01 -8.67 -11.74
N ILE A 175 28.99 -8.87 -10.85
CA ILE A 175 28.78 -9.18 -9.43
C ILE A 175 28.06 -8.03 -8.69
N GLY A 176 28.45 -6.77 -8.95
CA GLY A 176 27.81 -5.61 -8.32
C GLY A 176 26.36 -5.42 -8.76
N ARG A 177 26.04 -5.74 -10.02
CA ARG A 177 24.67 -5.68 -10.55
C ARG A 177 23.78 -6.77 -9.95
N LEU A 178 24.29 -7.99 -9.83
CA LEU A 178 23.59 -9.10 -9.17
C LEU A 178 23.36 -8.81 -7.68
N ALA A 179 24.35 -8.22 -7.00
CA ALA A 179 24.19 -7.79 -5.61
C ALA A 179 23.10 -6.72 -5.47
N LEU A 180 23.06 -5.72 -6.35
CA LEU A 180 22.03 -4.69 -6.33
C LEU A 180 20.62 -5.27 -6.54
N MET A 181 20.47 -6.24 -7.45
CA MET A 181 19.20 -6.91 -7.75
C MET A 181 18.59 -7.60 -6.52
N ILE A 182 19.43 -8.19 -5.67
CA ILE A 182 18.98 -8.90 -4.48
C ILE A 182 18.85 -7.94 -3.30
N LEU A 183 19.84 -7.07 -3.10
CA LEU A 183 19.93 -6.24 -1.91
C LEU A 183 18.98 -5.04 -1.94
N ALA A 184 18.69 -4.45 -3.11
CA ALA A 184 17.81 -3.28 -3.18
C ALA A 184 16.35 -3.59 -2.80
N PRO A 185 15.71 -4.68 -3.28
CA PRO A 185 14.39 -5.09 -2.81
C PRO A 185 14.37 -5.42 -1.32
N ILE A 186 15.40 -6.13 -0.82
CA ILE A 186 15.51 -6.46 0.62
C ILE A 186 15.63 -5.18 1.46
N ALA A 187 16.45 -4.21 1.03
CA ALA A 187 16.58 -2.94 1.72
C ALA A 187 15.24 -2.17 1.75
N ALA A 188 14.51 -2.14 0.63
CA ALA A 188 13.19 -1.53 0.56
C ALA A 188 12.19 -2.22 1.51
N MET A 189 12.19 -3.56 1.53
CA MET A 189 11.36 -4.36 2.45
C MET A 189 11.69 -4.08 3.91
N ILE A 190 12.97 -4.00 4.28
CA ILE A 190 13.39 -3.68 5.65
C ILE A 190 12.88 -2.29 6.08
N VAL A 191 13.03 -1.29 5.20
CA VAL A 191 12.52 0.07 5.45
C VAL A 191 11.00 0.06 5.64
N GLN A 192 10.27 -0.70 4.84
CA GLN A 192 8.81 -0.86 4.95
C GLN A 192 8.40 -1.55 6.27
N MET A 193 9.06 -2.66 6.63
CA MET A 193 8.75 -3.44 7.83
C MET A 193 9.06 -2.70 9.14
N ALA A 194 10.09 -1.86 9.15
CA ALA A 194 10.47 -1.08 10.33
C ALA A 194 9.37 -0.11 10.81
N ILE A 195 8.39 0.18 9.95
CA ILE A 195 7.36 1.21 10.20
C ILE A 195 5.95 0.62 10.34
N SER A 196 5.67 -0.57 9.79
CA SER A 196 4.34 -1.19 9.81
C SER A 196 3.91 -1.66 11.21
N ARG A 197 4.77 -2.36 11.98
CA ARG A 197 4.33 -3.10 13.20
C ARG A 197 3.56 -2.29 14.23
N THR A 198 3.98 -1.06 14.55
CA THR A 198 3.26 -0.25 15.56
C THR A 198 1.88 0.21 15.08
N ARG A 199 1.67 0.27 13.76
CA ARG A 199 0.41 0.70 13.14
C ARG A 199 -0.61 -0.43 13.14
N GLU A 200 -0.17 -1.65 12.85
CA GLU A 200 -1.02 -2.85 12.90
C GLU A 200 -1.66 -3.01 14.29
N TYR A 201 -0.85 -2.95 15.37
CA TYR A 201 -1.40 -3.03 16.73
C TYR A 201 -2.38 -1.90 17.08
N ALA A 202 -2.16 -0.70 16.52
CA ALA A 202 -3.08 0.41 16.69
C ALA A 202 -4.38 0.20 15.90
N ALA A 203 -4.28 -0.36 14.69
CA ALA A 203 -5.38 -0.71 13.83
C ALA A 203 -6.21 -1.85 14.44
N ASP A 204 -5.60 -2.88 15.01
CA ASP A 204 -6.30 -3.96 15.72
C ASP A 204 -7.11 -3.44 16.90
N ARG A 205 -6.48 -2.59 17.73
CA ARG A 205 -7.16 -1.99 18.89
C ARG A 205 -8.34 -1.11 18.45
N LEU A 206 -8.14 -0.28 17.43
CA LEU A 206 -9.18 0.63 16.94
C LEU A 206 -10.27 -0.12 16.16
N GLY A 207 -9.92 -1.14 15.38
CA GLY A 207 -10.84 -2.03 14.69
C GLY A 207 -11.72 -2.79 15.67
N GLY A 208 -11.14 -3.31 16.75
CA GLY A 208 -11.88 -3.89 17.88
C GLY A 208 -12.87 -2.91 18.53
N GLN A 209 -12.50 -1.63 18.66
CA GLN A 209 -13.40 -0.58 19.15
C GLN A 209 -14.51 -0.23 18.15
N ILE A 210 -14.21 -0.21 16.85
CA ILE A 210 -15.18 0.09 15.79
C ILE A 210 -16.24 -1.02 15.67
N VAL A 211 -15.81 -2.28 15.66
CA VAL A 211 -16.71 -3.43 15.58
C VAL A 211 -17.44 -3.66 16.92
N GLY A 212 -16.85 -3.24 18.03
CA GLY A 212 -17.39 -3.39 19.39
C GLY A 212 -17.26 -4.80 19.97
N GLN A 213 -16.66 -5.73 19.20
CA GLN A 213 -16.45 -7.13 19.54
C GLN A 213 -15.05 -7.57 19.06
N PRO A 214 -13.99 -7.34 19.87
CA PRO A 214 -12.59 -7.55 19.46
C PRO A 214 -12.27 -8.97 18.99
N LEU A 215 -13.05 -9.96 19.46
CA LEU A 215 -12.86 -11.37 19.11
C LEU A 215 -13.18 -11.68 17.64
N HIS A 216 -14.04 -10.88 16.98
CA HIS A 216 -14.37 -11.10 15.57
C HIS A 216 -13.16 -10.95 14.64
N LEU A 217 -12.21 -10.06 14.97
CA LEU A 217 -10.96 -9.94 14.23
C LEU A 217 -10.01 -11.10 14.54
N ALA A 218 -10.00 -11.58 15.78
CA ALA A 218 -9.15 -12.70 16.20
C ALA A 218 -9.57 -14.02 15.51
N SER A 219 -10.87 -14.30 15.42
CA SER A 219 -11.41 -15.48 14.74
C SER A 219 -11.15 -15.46 13.22
N ALA A 220 -11.10 -14.28 12.60
CA ALA A 220 -10.79 -14.14 11.18
C ALA A 220 -9.34 -14.48 10.81
N LEU A 221 -8.44 -14.59 11.80
CA LEU A 221 -7.01 -14.85 11.62
C LEU A 221 -6.61 -16.31 11.96
N GLU A 222 -7.54 -17.13 12.46
CA GLU A 222 -7.35 -18.58 12.73
C GLU A 222 -7.59 -19.43 11.48
#